data_AF-A0A962WLV1-F1
#
_entry.id   AF-A0A962WLV1-F1
#
_cell.length_a   1.000
_cell.length_b   1.000
_cell.length_c   1.000
_cell.angle_alpha   90.00
_cell.angle_beta   90.00
_cell.angle_gamma   90.00
#
_symmetry.space_group_name_H-M   'P 1'
#
loop_
_entity.id
_entity.type
_entity.pdbx_description
1 polymer ?
#
loop_
_entity_poly.entity_id
_entity_poly.type
_entity_poly.pdbx_seq_one_letter_code
_entity_poly.pdbx_strand_id
1 'polypeptide(L)'
;MRPNRNVWWSERACRVRHAARRSALGWLCLGLSVLLSGGALHAETVEVLPERSSSRPIAPRYTLHEDGGVSVRICFNWSCARRETLTFTATEMSAVRGQMGLCPAADLYSRLQRLRLGVWQMETLAQKYQPLLGRDKGVNDRDPDGDGRMDCVDNATNTNTYLRVLAELGLLDGWRIGDPEVRDALSSQVHWTAAIEDERSGERWAVDSWFRPNGHLPFVTPIDAWSSGLTPWEPPFSHLNRAPRYSYELCEAVARERQMLLGRADSGRDDSGLADPDRGHSGRDHSGPDHSGRADIADRDPRE
;
A
#
# COMPACT_ATOMS: atom_id res chain seq x y z
N MET A 1 5.62 23.17 5.29
CA MET A 1 5.82 23.54 3.87
C MET A 1 4.55 23.22 3.10
N ARG A 2 3.93 24.20 2.42
CA ARG A 2 2.80 23.94 1.50
C ARG A 2 3.35 23.34 0.20
N PRO A 3 2.83 22.22 -0.32
CA PRO A 3 3.30 21.71 -1.61
C PRO A 3 2.86 22.66 -2.73
N ASN A 4 3.77 22.84 -3.68
CA ASN A 4 3.70 23.78 -4.78
C ASN A 4 2.56 23.39 -5.74
N ARG A 5 1.62 24.32 -6.02
CA ARG A 5 0.36 24.08 -6.76
C ARG A 5 0.51 23.87 -8.28
N ASN A 6 1.73 23.74 -8.80
CA ASN A 6 1.99 23.74 -10.25
C ASN A 6 2.72 22.49 -10.75
N VAL A 7 2.39 21.31 -10.22
CA VAL A 7 2.70 20.03 -10.88
C VAL A 7 1.42 19.56 -11.54
N TRP A 8 1.37 19.66 -12.87
CA TRP A 8 0.36 18.97 -13.67
C TRP A 8 0.62 17.46 -13.53
N TRP A 9 -0.07 16.82 -12.58
CA TRP A 9 -0.07 15.37 -12.42
C TRP A 9 -0.70 14.76 -13.68
N SER A 10 0.11 14.28 -14.62
CA SER A 10 -0.45 13.50 -15.72
C SER A 10 -0.78 12.11 -15.20
N GLU A 11 -2.07 11.82 -15.03
CA GLU A 11 -2.59 10.52 -14.56
C GLU A 11 -2.44 9.41 -15.62
N ARG A 12 -1.19 9.10 -16.02
CA ARG A 12 -0.93 8.09 -17.06
C ARG A 12 -0.70 6.72 -16.44
N ALA A 13 -1.77 6.11 -15.95
CA ALA A 13 -1.74 4.94 -15.10
C ALA A 13 -1.08 3.66 -15.67
N CYS A 14 -1.43 3.24 -16.88
CA CYS A 14 -0.80 2.10 -17.56
C CYS A 14 -0.63 2.38 -19.04
N ARG A 15 0.61 2.24 -19.54
CA ARG A 15 0.85 2.19 -20.99
C ARG A 15 0.85 0.73 -21.44
N VAL A 16 -0.29 0.25 -21.94
CA VAL A 16 -0.35 -1.06 -22.60
C VAL A 16 0.51 -0.99 -23.87
N ARG A 17 1.68 -1.64 -23.86
CA ARG A 17 2.40 -1.90 -25.10
C ARG A 17 1.60 -2.94 -25.86
N HIS A 18 0.83 -2.53 -26.88
CA HIS A 18 0.31 -3.49 -27.84
C HIS A 18 1.50 -4.25 -28.41
N ALA A 19 1.59 -5.55 -28.13
CA ALA A 19 2.57 -6.41 -28.75
C ALA A 19 2.33 -6.33 -30.26
N ALA A 20 3.22 -5.64 -30.99
CA ALA A 20 3.22 -5.69 -32.43
C ALA A 20 3.31 -7.17 -32.82
N ARG A 21 2.29 -7.69 -33.49
CA ARG A 21 2.29 -9.04 -34.04
C ARG A 21 3.52 -9.14 -34.94
N ARG A 22 4.58 -9.80 -34.47
CA ARG A 22 5.68 -10.17 -35.35
C ARG A 22 5.11 -11.22 -36.31
N SER A 23 4.85 -10.81 -37.55
CA SER A 23 4.50 -11.73 -38.63
C SER A 23 5.57 -12.81 -38.70
N ALA A 24 5.19 -14.05 -38.44
CA ALA A 24 6.04 -15.21 -38.62
C ALA A 24 6.25 -15.42 -40.13
N LEU A 25 7.25 -14.73 -40.69
CA LEU A 25 7.81 -15.09 -41.99
C LEU A 25 9.12 -15.84 -41.78
N GLY A 26 9.04 -17.15 -42.04
CA GLY A 26 10.01 -17.87 -42.85
C GLY A 26 11.27 -18.36 -42.17
N TRP A 27 11.26 -19.62 -41.69
CA TRP A 27 12.42 -20.52 -41.77
C TRP A 27 11.93 -21.91 -42.15
N LEU A 28 11.97 -22.20 -43.45
CA LEU A 28 11.88 -23.56 -44.00
C LEU A 28 13.32 -24.07 -44.10
N CYS A 29 13.76 -24.89 -43.15
CA CYS A 29 15.00 -25.65 -43.28
C CYS A 29 14.64 -27.11 -43.55
N LEU A 30 15.00 -27.59 -44.75
CA LEU A 30 14.95 -28.99 -45.13
C LEU A 30 15.81 -29.83 -44.16
N GLY A 31 15.21 -30.87 -43.60
CA GLY A 31 15.91 -31.91 -42.86
C GLY A 31 16.62 -32.88 -43.81
N LEU A 32 17.88 -33.19 -43.50
CA LEU A 32 18.56 -34.39 -43.97
C LEU A 32 19.16 -35.09 -42.76
N SER A 33 18.67 -36.31 -42.50
CA SER A 33 19.02 -37.15 -41.36
C SER A 33 20.40 -37.81 -41.53
N VAL A 34 21.21 -37.81 -40.47
CA VAL A 34 22.26 -38.83 -40.26
C VAL A 34 22.18 -39.27 -38.80
N LEU A 35 21.91 -40.57 -38.62
CA LEU A 35 21.91 -41.28 -37.35
C LEU A 35 23.36 -41.56 -36.91
N LEU A 36 23.73 -41.11 -35.70
CA LEU A 36 24.86 -41.67 -34.95
C LEU A 36 24.49 -41.76 -33.47
N SER A 37 24.53 -42.99 -32.99
CA SER A 37 24.23 -43.45 -31.65
C SER A 37 25.23 -42.92 -30.62
N GLY A 38 24.75 -42.31 -29.55
CA GLY A 38 25.58 -41.94 -28.40
C GLY A 38 24.69 -41.55 -27.22
N GLY A 39 24.64 -42.42 -26.20
CA GLY A 39 23.90 -42.16 -24.99
C GLY A 39 24.48 -40.95 -24.24
N ALA A 40 23.65 -39.93 -24.05
CA ALA A 40 23.85 -38.89 -23.07
C ALA A 40 22.57 -38.79 -22.24
N LEU A 41 22.71 -38.94 -20.93
CA LEU A 41 21.67 -38.60 -19.96
C LEU A 41 21.38 -37.10 -20.12
N HIS A 42 20.29 -36.78 -20.81
CA HIS A 42 19.80 -35.41 -20.86
C HIS A 42 19.19 -35.10 -19.49
N ALA A 43 19.88 -34.27 -18.71
CA ALA A 43 19.23 -33.49 -17.68
C ALA A 43 18.19 -32.62 -18.39
N GLU A 44 16.92 -32.94 -18.19
CA GLU A 44 15.80 -32.17 -18.71
C GLU A 44 15.81 -30.84 -17.96
N THR A 45 16.49 -29.84 -18.54
CA THR A 45 16.35 -28.46 -18.11
C THR A 45 14.91 -28.07 -18.37
N VAL A 46 14.09 -28.05 -17.32
CA VAL A 46 12.76 -27.44 -17.34
C VAL A 46 12.97 -25.96 -17.63
N GLU A 47 12.92 -25.57 -18.90
CA GLU A 47 12.77 -24.17 -19.28
C GLU A 47 11.43 -23.71 -18.72
N VAL A 48 11.46 -23.01 -17.59
CA VAL A 48 10.31 -22.24 -17.11
C VAL A 48 10.05 -21.18 -18.17
N LEU A 49 9.09 -21.45 -19.06
CA LEU A 49 8.63 -20.48 -20.04
C LEU A 49 8.27 -19.19 -19.26
N PRO A 50 8.82 -18.03 -19.64
CA PRO A 50 8.50 -16.79 -18.97
C PRO A 50 6.99 -16.60 -19.03
N GLU A 51 6.35 -16.52 -17.86
CA GLU A 51 4.90 -16.39 -17.81
C GLU A 51 4.48 -15.14 -18.59
N ARG A 52 3.48 -15.28 -19.47
CA ARG A 52 3.08 -14.18 -20.36
C ARG A 52 2.62 -12.97 -19.53
N SER A 53 3.08 -11.78 -19.93
CA SER A 53 2.58 -10.52 -19.39
C SER A 53 1.07 -10.36 -19.66
N SER A 54 0.40 -9.59 -18.81
CA SER A 54 -1.03 -9.34 -18.86
C SER A 54 -1.33 -7.85 -19.00
N SER A 55 -2.23 -7.49 -19.91
CA SER A 55 -2.70 -6.11 -20.09
C SER A 55 -3.87 -5.74 -19.16
N ARG A 56 -4.32 -6.68 -18.34
CA ARG A 56 -5.44 -6.54 -17.39
C ARG A 56 -5.11 -7.27 -16.09
N PRO A 57 -5.72 -6.88 -14.96
CA PRO A 57 -5.62 -7.64 -13.74
C PRO A 57 -5.99 -9.10 -13.94
N ILE A 58 -5.21 -10.00 -13.36
CA ILE A 58 -5.44 -11.44 -13.48
C ILE A 58 -6.26 -11.95 -12.30
N ALA A 59 -6.88 -13.12 -12.45
CA ALA A 59 -7.67 -13.73 -11.40
C ALA A 59 -6.84 -13.95 -10.11
N PRO A 60 -7.41 -13.65 -8.93
CA PRO A 60 -6.79 -13.95 -7.65
C PRO A 60 -6.40 -15.42 -7.54
N ARG A 61 -5.24 -15.68 -6.94
CA ARG A 61 -4.79 -17.03 -6.62
C ARG A 61 -4.20 -17.03 -5.22
N TYR A 62 -4.84 -17.77 -4.32
CA TYR A 62 -4.41 -17.91 -2.95
C TYR A 62 -4.89 -19.25 -2.37
N THR A 63 -4.33 -19.62 -1.22
CA THR A 63 -4.71 -20.79 -0.43
C THR A 63 -4.76 -20.36 1.04
N LEU A 64 -5.86 -20.67 1.72
CA LEU A 64 -5.93 -20.61 3.18
C LEU A 64 -5.50 -21.98 3.72
N HIS A 65 -4.55 -22.01 4.65
CA HIS A 65 -4.00 -23.24 5.21
C HIS A 65 -4.69 -23.59 6.53
N GLU A 66 -4.76 -24.88 6.86
CA GLU A 66 -5.41 -25.38 8.09
C GLU A 66 -4.76 -24.83 9.37
N ASP A 67 -3.47 -24.53 9.32
CA ASP A 67 -2.71 -23.93 10.42
C ASP A 67 -2.98 -22.43 10.63
N GLY A 68 -3.80 -21.81 9.77
CA GLY A 68 -4.11 -20.39 9.77
C GLY A 68 -3.14 -19.53 8.93
N GLY A 69 -2.16 -20.14 8.26
CA GLY A 69 -1.33 -19.48 7.26
C GLY A 69 -2.10 -19.15 5.97
N VAL A 70 -1.51 -18.30 5.13
CA VAL A 70 -2.06 -17.95 3.81
C VAL A 70 -0.97 -17.94 2.77
N SER A 71 -1.17 -18.61 1.63
CA SER A 71 -0.35 -18.38 0.44
C SER A 71 -1.07 -17.49 -0.55
N VAL A 72 -0.40 -16.47 -1.10
CA VAL A 72 -0.93 -15.56 -2.12
C VAL A 72 0.02 -15.50 -3.31
N ARG A 73 -0.53 -15.44 -4.52
CA ARG A 73 0.25 -15.08 -5.70
C ARG A 73 0.27 -13.56 -5.86
N ILE A 74 1.47 -13.00 -5.93
CA ILE A 74 1.72 -11.60 -6.27
C ILE A 74 2.17 -11.44 -7.72
N CYS A 75 1.94 -10.26 -8.27
CA CYS A 75 2.45 -9.77 -9.55
C CYS A 75 3.37 -8.57 -9.34
N PHE A 76 4.45 -8.49 -10.13
CA PHE A 76 5.31 -7.31 -10.21
C PHE A 76 6.10 -7.30 -11.53
N ASN A 77 6.97 -6.31 -11.70
CA ASN A 77 7.78 -6.06 -12.89
C ASN A 77 6.99 -5.65 -14.14
N TRP A 78 5.91 -4.89 -13.97
CA TRP A 78 5.07 -4.33 -15.04
C TRP A 78 4.21 -5.39 -15.72
N SER A 79 2.89 -5.21 -15.73
CA SER A 79 1.95 -6.04 -16.47
C SER A 79 2.04 -7.52 -16.07
N CYS A 80 2.19 -7.80 -14.77
CA CYS A 80 2.38 -9.12 -14.19
C CYS A 80 3.48 -9.94 -14.88
N ALA A 81 4.57 -9.30 -15.33
CA ALA A 81 5.66 -10.00 -16.02
C ALA A 81 6.42 -10.97 -15.10
N ARG A 82 6.46 -10.69 -13.81
CA ARG A 82 6.88 -11.63 -12.76
C ARG A 82 5.68 -11.96 -11.89
N ARG A 83 5.58 -13.23 -11.51
CA ARG A 83 4.63 -13.70 -10.51
C ARG A 83 5.32 -14.62 -9.54
N GLU A 84 4.90 -14.57 -8.30
CA GLU A 84 5.49 -15.36 -7.23
C GLU A 84 4.42 -15.71 -6.20
N THR A 85 4.49 -16.92 -5.65
CA THR A 85 3.64 -17.32 -4.53
C THR A 85 4.40 -17.08 -3.24
N LEU A 86 3.85 -16.22 -2.38
CA LEU A 86 4.37 -15.94 -1.05
C LEU A 86 3.49 -16.64 -0.01
N THR A 87 4.08 -17.11 1.08
CA THR A 87 3.35 -17.73 2.19
C THR A 87 3.55 -16.93 3.46
N PHE A 88 2.44 -16.46 4.03
CA PHE A 88 2.35 -15.77 5.30
C PHE A 88 1.94 -16.76 6.39
N THR A 89 2.62 -16.70 7.52
CA THR A 89 2.38 -17.56 8.68
C THR A 89 1.10 -17.18 9.41
N ALA A 90 0.55 -18.10 10.19
CA ALA A 90 -0.61 -17.83 11.05
C ALA A 90 -0.38 -16.68 12.04
N THR A 91 0.84 -16.58 12.58
CA THR A 91 1.23 -15.48 13.49
C THR A 91 1.18 -14.13 12.77
N GLU A 92 1.65 -14.06 11.52
CA GLU A 92 1.59 -12.84 10.72
C GLU A 92 0.16 -12.46 10.37
N MET A 93 -0.66 -13.42 9.97
CA MET A 93 -2.08 -13.18 9.67
C MET A 93 -2.88 -12.78 10.91
N SER A 94 -2.51 -13.29 12.09
CA SER A 94 -3.04 -12.82 13.37
C SER A 94 -2.65 -11.36 13.65
N ALA A 95 -1.42 -10.96 13.33
CA ALA A 95 -1.00 -9.56 13.43
C ALA A 95 -1.76 -8.64 12.44
N VAL A 96 -2.05 -9.11 11.21
CA VAL A 96 -2.92 -8.39 10.26
C VAL A 96 -4.30 -8.16 10.86
N ARG A 97 -4.92 -9.22 11.41
CA ARG A 97 -6.22 -9.13 12.12
C ARG A 97 -6.17 -8.13 13.26
N GLY A 98 -5.09 -8.14 14.06
CA GLY A 98 -4.89 -7.19 15.16
C GLY A 98 -4.85 -5.73 14.70
N GLN A 99 -4.14 -5.42 13.60
CA GLN A 99 -4.11 -4.06 13.04
C GLN A 99 -5.49 -3.64 12.51
N MET A 100 -6.20 -4.51 11.80
CA MET A 100 -7.55 -4.23 11.33
C MET A 100 -8.53 -3.98 12.49
N GLY A 101 -8.35 -4.68 13.61
CA GLY A 101 -9.13 -4.52 14.84
C GLY A 101 -9.06 -3.15 15.50
N LEU A 102 -8.09 -2.29 15.12
CA LEU A 102 -7.99 -0.92 15.63
C LEU A 102 -9.20 -0.05 15.25
N CYS A 103 -9.89 -0.38 14.17
CA CYS A 103 -11.09 0.31 13.71
C CYS A 103 -12.31 -0.60 13.92
N PRO A 104 -12.87 -0.77 15.14
CA PRO A 104 -13.92 -1.76 15.40
C PRO A 104 -15.34 -1.30 15.01
N ALA A 105 -15.57 0.01 14.87
CA ALA A 105 -16.90 0.55 14.61
C ALA A 105 -17.44 0.12 13.22
N ALA A 106 -18.77 -0.01 13.14
CA ALA A 106 -19.47 -0.53 11.96
C ALA A 106 -19.91 0.56 10.97
N ASP A 107 -19.61 1.83 11.25
CA ASP A 107 -19.84 2.94 10.34
C ASP A 107 -18.96 2.83 9.08
N LEU A 108 -19.39 3.47 7.99
CA LEU A 108 -18.71 3.42 6.69
C LEU A 108 -17.24 3.86 6.79
N TYR A 109 -16.96 4.95 7.51
CA TYR A 109 -15.61 5.47 7.65
C TYR A 109 -14.70 4.42 8.32
N SER A 110 -15.09 3.88 9.46
CA SER A 110 -14.31 2.86 10.18
C SER A 110 -14.13 1.58 9.37
N ARG A 111 -15.15 1.16 8.62
CA ARG A 111 -15.08 0.00 7.72
C ARG A 111 -14.09 0.22 6.55
N LEU A 112 -14.08 1.42 5.96
CA LEU A 112 -13.10 1.80 4.94
C LEU A 112 -11.68 1.82 5.52
N GLN A 113 -11.48 2.40 6.71
CA GLN A 113 -10.16 2.42 7.36
C GLN A 113 -9.66 1.01 7.70
N ARG A 114 -10.54 0.12 8.18
CA ARG A 114 -10.22 -1.29 8.44
C ARG A 114 -9.69 -2.00 7.20
N LEU A 115 -10.34 -1.79 6.06
CA LEU A 115 -9.90 -2.35 4.78
C LEU A 115 -8.55 -1.79 4.33
N ARG A 116 -8.35 -0.47 4.44
CA ARG A 116 -7.07 0.18 4.11
C ARG A 116 -5.93 -0.39 4.94
N LEU A 117 -6.15 -0.59 6.24
CA LEU A 117 -5.20 -1.25 7.14
C LEU A 117 -4.89 -2.68 6.68
N GLY A 118 -5.91 -3.45 6.31
CA GLY A 118 -5.74 -4.81 5.80
C GLY A 118 -4.83 -4.88 4.58
N VAL A 119 -5.13 -4.09 3.54
CA VAL A 119 -4.32 -4.03 2.31
C VAL A 119 -2.88 -3.61 2.61
N TRP A 120 -2.70 -2.55 3.39
CA TRP A 120 -1.37 -2.06 3.80
C TRP A 120 -0.54 -3.14 4.50
N GLN A 121 -1.14 -3.89 5.43
CA GLN A 121 -0.44 -4.95 6.14
C GLN A 121 -0.10 -6.13 5.23
N MET A 122 -0.99 -6.49 4.29
CA MET A 122 -0.74 -7.55 3.32
C MET A 122 0.40 -7.18 2.35
N GLU A 123 0.45 -5.93 1.87
CA GLU A 123 1.56 -5.43 1.04
C GLU A 123 2.88 -5.39 1.80
N THR A 124 2.84 -5.04 3.09
CA THR A 124 4.03 -5.05 3.97
C THR A 124 4.56 -6.47 4.17
N LEU A 125 3.68 -7.46 4.35
CA LEU A 125 4.07 -8.87 4.41
C LEU A 125 4.61 -9.36 3.06
N ALA A 126 3.97 -8.97 1.95
CA ALA A 126 4.47 -9.33 0.62
C ALA A 126 5.90 -8.81 0.41
N GLN A 127 6.18 -7.56 0.79
CA GLN A 127 7.52 -6.97 0.73
C GLN A 127 8.53 -7.66 1.65
N LYS A 128 8.10 -8.15 2.82
CA LYS A 128 8.99 -8.93 3.71
C LYS A 128 9.54 -10.18 3.01
N TYR A 129 8.69 -10.89 2.25
CA TYR A 129 9.07 -12.13 1.55
C TYR A 129 9.64 -11.90 0.15
N GLN A 130 9.25 -10.81 -0.51
CA GLN A 130 9.81 -10.34 -1.77
C GLN A 130 10.32 -8.89 -1.62
N PRO A 131 11.57 -8.70 -1.14
CA PRO A 131 12.12 -7.36 -0.85
C PRO A 131 12.18 -6.41 -2.04
N LEU A 132 12.16 -6.93 -3.27
CA LEU A 132 12.13 -6.08 -4.47
C LEU A 132 10.89 -5.20 -4.53
N LEU A 133 9.75 -5.61 -3.96
CA LEU A 133 8.52 -4.80 -3.95
C LEU A 133 8.71 -3.44 -3.27
N GLY A 134 9.69 -3.30 -2.36
CA GLY A 134 10.02 -2.01 -1.74
C GLY A 134 10.61 -0.98 -2.71
N ARG A 135 10.91 -1.37 -3.95
CA ARG A 135 11.35 -0.47 -5.03
C ARG A 135 10.19 0.11 -5.83
N ASP A 136 8.98 -0.37 -5.60
CA ASP A 136 7.79 0.22 -6.20
C ASP A 136 7.58 1.65 -5.73
N LYS A 137 7.13 2.51 -6.64
CA LYS A 137 6.85 3.92 -6.37
C LYS A 137 5.41 4.22 -6.77
N GLY A 138 4.79 5.10 -6.01
CA GLY A 138 3.47 5.60 -6.36
C GLY A 138 3.49 6.40 -7.66
N VAL A 139 2.41 6.31 -8.43
CA VAL A 139 2.21 7.07 -9.68
C VAL A 139 3.34 6.81 -10.70
N ASN A 140 3.87 5.58 -10.74
CA ASN A 140 5.00 5.20 -11.58
C ASN A 140 4.58 4.98 -13.05
N ASP A 141 4.15 6.04 -13.73
CA ASP A 141 3.72 5.99 -15.13
C ASP A 141 4.84 5.63 -16.12
N ARG A 142 6.12 5.78 -15.71
CA ARG A 142 7.33 5.58 -16.52
C ARG A 142 8.60 5.29 -15.74
N ASP A 143 8.53 4.61 -14.59
CA ASP A 143 9.77 4.29 -13.87
C ASP A 143 10.74 3.59 -14.84
N PRO A 144 12.00 4.07 -14.96
CA PRO A 144 13.00 3.41 -15.79
C PRO A 144 13.09 1.94 -15.39
N ASP A 145 13.43 1.07 -16.34
CA ASP A 145 13.49 -0.37 -16.13
C ASP A 145 14.20 -0.71 -14.81
N GLY A 146 13.48 -1.43 -13.94
CA GLY A 146 13.93 -1.72 -12.58
C GLY A 146 13.09 -2.83 -11.99
N ASP A 147 13.75 -3.80 -11.36
CA ASP A 147 13.09 -4.89 -10.67
C ASP A 147 12.32 -4.40 -9.46
N GLY A 148 11.14 -4.97 -9.22
CA GLY A 148 10.25 -4.67 -8.12
C GLY A 148 9.14 -3.65 -8.43
N ARG A 149 9.23 -2.92 -9.54
CA ARG A 149 8.20 -1.92 -9.91
C ARG A 149 6.85 -2.58 -10.17
N MET A 150 5.76 -1.88 -9.87
CA MET A 150 4.40 -2.35 -10.10
C MET A 150 3.58 -1.31 -10.84
N ASP A 151 3.03 -1.66 -12.00
CA ASP A 151 2.08 -0.80 -12.72
C ASP A 151 0.65 -0.92 -12.13
N CYS A 152 -0.32 -0.26 -12.74
CA CYS A 152 -1.72 -0.36 -12.30
C CYS A 152 -2.30 -1.79 -12.40
N VAL A 153 -1.79 -2.63 -13.31
CA VAL A 153 -2.24 -4.03 -13.47
C VAL A 153 -1.69 -4.89 -12.33
N ASP A 154 -0.41 -4.71 -12.00
CA ASP A 154 0.24 -5.38 -10.86
C ASP A 154 -0.49 -5.04 -9.55
N ASN A 155 -0.65 -3.74 -9.28
CA ASN A 155 -1.29 -3.25 -8.07
C ASN A 155 -2.74 -3.72 -7.95
N ALA A 156 -3.58 -3.52 -8.98
CA ALA A 156 -4.97 -3.96 -8.94
C ALA A 156 -5.12 -5.49 -8.79
N THR A 157 -4.21 -6.28 -9.37
CA THR A 157 -4.18 -7.74 -9.17
C THR A 157 -3.89 -8.09 -7.72
N ASN A 158 -2.82 -7.51 -7.16
CA ASN A 158 -2.35 -7.81 -5.81
C ASN A 158 -3.40 -7.39 -4.78
N THR A 159 -3.87 -6.14 -4.86
CA THR A 159 -4.91 -5.60 -3.96
C THR A 159 -6.18 -6.43 -4.02
N ASN A 160 -6.66 -6.81 -5.22
CA ASN A 160 -7.85 -7.66 -5.32
C ASN A 160 -7.64 -9.04 -4.69
N THR A 161 -6.43 -9.61 -4.83
CA THR A 161 -6.08 -10.89 -4.17
C THR A 161 -6.11 -10.76 -2.65
N TYR A 162 -5.52 -9.69 -2.10
CA TYR A 162 -5.53 -9.42 -0.67
C TYR A 162 -6.95 -9.22 -0.14
N LEU A 163 -7.78 -8.45 -0.85
CA LEU A 163 -9.17 -8.22 -0.47
C LEU A 163 -9.99 -9.52 -0.41
N ARG A 164 -9.79 -10.43 -1.37
CA ARG A 164 -10.48 -11.74 -1.34
C ARG A 164 -10.03 -12.61 -0.17
N VAL A 165 -8.72 -12.67 0.11
CA VAL A 165 -8.19 -13.35 1.30
C VAL A 165 -8.83 -12.79 2.57
N LEU A 166 -8.82 -11.46 2.74
CA LEU A 166 -9.34 -10.81 3.94
C LEU A 166 -10.85 -11.01 4.09
N ALA A 167 -11.60 -10.99 2.99
CA ALA A 167 -13.04 -11.27 3.01
C ALA A 167 -13.33 -12.72 3.39
N GLU A 168 -12.61 -13.70 2.83
CA GLU A 168 -12.79 -15.12 3.15
C GLU A 168 -12.42 -15.46 4.60
N LEU A 169 -11.48 -14.70 5.18
CA LEU A 169 -11.13 -14.77 6.61
C LEU A 169 -12.13 -14.06 7.55
N GLY A 170 -13.22 -13.50 7.01
CA GLY A 170 -14.25 -12.78 7.76
C GLY A 170 -13.76 -11.44 8.33
N LEU A 171 -12.79 -10.79 7.67
CA LEU A 171 -12.20 -9.52 8.15
C LEU A 171 -12.83 -8.28 7.49
N LEU A 172 -13.67 -8.48 6.47
CA LEU A 172 -14.27 -7.41 5.67
C LEU A 172 -15.81 -7.49 5.65
N ASP A 173 -16.43 -7.82 6.79
CA ASP A 173 -17.89 -7.95 6.89
C ASP A 173 -18.65 -6.73 6.34
N GLY A 174 -19.72 -7.02 5.59
CA GLY A 174 -20.55 -6.03 4.90
C GLY A 174 -19.97 -5.53 3.58
N TRP A 175 -18.80 -6.02 3.16
CA TRP A 175 -18.22 -5.72 1.85
C TRP A 175 -18.30 -6.93 0.94
N ARG A 176 -18.80 -6.71 -0.28
CA ARG A 176 -18.67 -7.66 -1.39
C ARG A 176 -17.46 -7.28 -2.23
N ILE A 177 -16.54 -8.22 -2.44
CA ILE A 177 -15.36 -7.96 -3.29
C ILE A 177 -15.74 -8.11 -4.76
N GLY A 178 -15.50 -7.08 -5.55
CA GLY A 178 -15.80 -7.05 -6.99
C GLY A 178 -14.68 -7.66 -7.83
N ASP A 179 -14.87 -7.63 -9.14
CA ASP A 179 -13.75 -7.74 -10.07
C ASP A 179 -13.08 -6.37 -10.23
N PRO A 180 -11.80 -6.31 -10.63
CA PRO A 180 -11.10 -5.04 -10.86
C PRO A 180 -11.81 -4.16 -11.90
N GLU A 181 -11.89 -2.88 -11.60
CA GLU A 181 -12.56 -1.87 -12.43
C GLU A 181 -11.54 -1.07 -13.24
N VAL A 182 -11.98 -0.54 -14.37
CA VAL A 182 -11.13 0.18 -15.33
C VAL A 182 -11.75 1.51 -15.73
N ARG A 183 -10.93 2.56 -15.78
CA ARG A 183 -11.26 3.82 -16.46
C ARG A 183 -10.32 4.05 -17.64
N ASP A 184 -10.80 4.85 -18.58
CA ASP A 184 -10.08 5.17 -19.82
C ASP A 184 -9.63 3.93 -20.62
N ALA A 185 -10.46 2.87 -20.63
CA ALA A 185 -10.15 1.55 -21.18
C ALA A 185 -9.75 1.53 -22.67
N LEU A 186 -10.11 2.58 -23.43
CA LEU A 186 -9.77 2.74 -24.85
C LEU A 186 -8.59 3.70 -25.09
N SER A 187 -7.97 4.21 -24.02
CA SER A 187 -6.88 5.17 -24.10
C SER A 187 -5.52 4.51 -23.81
N SER A 188 -4.44 5.20 -24.16
CA SER A 188 -3.09 4.84 -23.71
C SER A 188 -2.81 5.18 -22.24
N GLN A 189 -3.83 5.61 -21.50
CA GLN A 189 -3.80 6.02 -20.09
C GLN A 189 -4.73 5.15 -19.25
N VAL A 190 -5.03 3.92 -19.71
CA VAL A 190 -5.88 2.98 -18.98
C VAL A 190 -5.43 2.87 -17.53
N HIS A 191 -6.37 2.93 -16.60
CA HIS A 191 -6.10 2.74 -15.17
C HIS A 191 -6.98 1.63 -14.62
N TRP A 192 -6.38 0.73 -13.85
CA TRP A 192 -7.05 -0.36 -13.19
C TRP A 192 -7.01 -0.15 -11.67
N THR A 193 -8.09 -0.54 -11.00
CA THR A 193 -8.16 -0.53 -9.53
C THR A 193 -8.90 -1.77 -9.04
N ALA A 194 -8.63 -2.20 -7.80
CA ALA A 194 -9.48 -3.19 -7.15
C ALA A 194 -10.80 -2.52 -6.73
N ALA A 195 -11.89 -3.28 -6.66
CA ALA A 195 -13.20 -2.73 -6.36
C ALA A 195 -13.91 -3.54 -5.26
N ILE A 196 -14.68 -2.83 -4.45
CA ILE A 196 -15.55 -3.40 -3.41
C ILE A 196 -16.93 -2.74 -3.50
N GLU A 197 -17.93 -3.39 -2.93
CA GLU A 197 -19.29 -2.87 -2.79
C GLU A 197 -19.74 -2.94 -1.34
N ASP A 198 -20.28 -1.85 -0.82
CA ASP A 198 -20.91 -1.85 0.50
C ASP A 198 -22.28 -2.54 0.39
N GLU A 199 -22.42 -3.71 0.99
CA GLU A 199 -23.65 -4.52 0.94
C GLU A 199 -24.86 -3.80 1.56
N ARG A 200 -24.65 -2.77 2.37
CA ARG A 200 -25.73 -1.99 3.00
C ARG A 200 -26.35 -0.97 2.06
N SER A 201 -25.52 -0.32 1.25
CA SER A 201 -25.93 0.80 0.38
C SER A 201 -25.95 0.44 -1.11
N GLY A 202 -25.24 -0.62 -1.50
CA GLY A 202 -24.95 -0.94 -2.90
C GLY A 202 -23.90 -0.02 -3.52
N GLU A 203 -23.32 0.91 -2.75
CA GLU A 203 -22.31 1.83 -3.27
C GLU A 203 -20.99 1.10 -3.52
N ARG A 204 -20.41 1.31 -4.71
CA ARG A 204 -19.14 0.73 -5.11
C ARG A 204 -17.99 1.69 -4.86
N TRP A 205 -16.84 1.14 -4.47
CA TRP A 205 -15.65 1.88 -4.09
C TRP A 205 -14.42 1.33 -4.79
N ALA A 206 -13.58 2.22 -5.31
CA ALA A 206 -12.22 1.91 -5.73
C ALA A 206 -11.33 1.73 -4.50
N VAL A 207 -10.44 0.73 -4.56
CA VAL A 207 -9.35 0.51 -3.60
C VAL A 207 -8.05 0.51 -4.39
N ASP A 208 -7.37 1.65 -4.39
CA ASP A 208 -6.29 1.95 -5.31
C ASP A 208 -4.97 2.15 -4.56
N SER A 209 -4.10 1.13 -4.59
CA SER A 209 -2.77 1.19 -4.00
C SER A 209 -1.73 1.84 -4.91
N TRP A 210 -1.99 1.96 -6.22
CA TRP A 210 -1.00 2.42 -7.21
C TRP A 210 -0.51 3.86 -6.99
N PHE A 211 -1.32 4.71 -6.36
CA PHE A 211 -0.95 6.10 -6.10
C PHE A 211 0.14 6.28 -5.03
N ARG A 212 0.51 5.24 -4.29
CA ARG A 212 1.59 5.27 -3.28
C ARG A 212 2.58 4.12 -3.50
N PRO A 213 3.81 4.22 -2.96
CA PRO A 213 4.70 3.07 -2.92
C PRO A 213 4.05 1.89 -2.22
N ASN A 214 4.38 0.66 -2.64
CA ASN A 214 4.00 -0.56 -1.92
C ASN A 214 4.19 -0.45 -0.40
N GLY A 215 3.27 -1.04 0.35
CA GLY A 215 3.36 -1.02 1.82
C GLY A 215 2.93 0.31 2.41
N HIS A 216 2.04 1.04 1.71
CA HIS A 216 1.34 2.21 2.23
C HIS A 216 -0.18 1.98 2.21
N LEU A 217 -0.91 2.79 2.95
CA LEU A 217 -2.38 2.75 2.91
C LEU A 217 -2.88 3.05 1.49
N PRO A 218 -3.73 2.19 0.89
CA PRO A 218 -4.34 2.48 -0.40
C PRO A 218 -5.30 3.66 -0.27
N PHE A 219 -5.62 4.27 -1.41
CA PHE A 219 -6.70 5.23 -1.50
C PHE A 219 -8.04 4.52 -1.67
N VAL A 220 -9.09 5.06 -1.05
CA VAL A 220 -10.48 4.63 -1.23
C VAL A 220 -11.33 5.80 -1.70
N THR A 221 -12.18 5.57 -2.69
CA THR A 221 -13.02 6.62 -3.30
C THR A 221 -14.25 5.96 -3.93
N PRO A 222 -15.43 6.60 -3.92
CA PRO A 222 -16.59 6.09 -4.66
C PRO A 222 -16.21 5.85 -6.13
N ILE A 223 -16.65 4.72 -6.70
CA ILE A 223 -16.17 4.27 -8.00
C ILE A 223 -16.47 5.29 -9.12
N ASP A 224 -17.58 6.02 -9.01
CA ASP A 224 -17.98 7.05 -9.99
C ASP A 224 -17.08 8.30 -9.92
N ALA A 225 -16.62 8.66 -8.72
CA ALA A 225 -15.67 9.74 -8.54
C ALA A 225 -14.29 9.34 -9.06
N TRP A 226 -13.85 8.11 -8.77
CA TRP A 226 -12.61 7.56 -9.31
C TRP A 226 -12.64 7.47 -10.84
N SER A 227 -13.74 6.98 -11.42
CA SER A 227 -13.87 6.85 -12.88
C SER A 227 -13.89 8.20 -13.60
N SER A 228 -14.34 9.26 -12.93
CA SER A 228 -14.36 10.63 -13.44
C SER A 228 -13.02 11.37 -13.35
N GLY A 229 -11.95 10.73 -12.85
CA GLY A 229 -10.65 11.38 -12.72
C GLY A 229 -10.45 12.20 -11.44
N LEU A 230 -11.34 12.10 -10.45
CA LEU A 230 -11.18 12.86 -9.21
C LEU A 230 -10.04 12.30 -8.38
N THR A 231 -9.22 13.21 -7.86
CA THR A 231 -8.04 12.86 -7.08
C THR A 231 -8.42 12.52 -5.64
N PRO A 232 -8.01 11.35 -5.10
CA PRO A 232 -8.48 10.87 -3.81
C PRO A 232 -7.82 11.58 -2.60
N TRP A 233 -6.80 12.40 -2.82
CA TRP A 233 -6.13 13.23 -1.80
C TRP A 233 -6.68 14.66 -1.71
N GLU A 234 -7.63 15.05 -2.56
CA GLU A 234 -8.28 16.36 -2.52
C GLU A 234 -9.69 16.28 -1.89
N PRO A 235 -10.25 17.39 -1.39
CA PRO A 235 -11.66 17.43 -0.99
C PRO A 235 -12.58 17.00 -2.15
N PRO A 236 -13.68 16.26 -1.87
CA PRO A 236 -14.16 15.90 -0.54
C PRO A 236 -13.50 14.65 0.06
N PHE A 237 -12.63 13.92 -0.65
CA PHE A 237 -12.17 12.58 -0.24
C PHE A 237 -10.92 12.56 0.64
N SER A 238 -10.20 13.67 0.74
CA SER A 238 -8.95 13.76 1.53
C SER A 238 -9.07 13.27 2.98
N HIS A 239 -10.24 13.44 3.62
CA HIS A 239 -10.51 12.98 4.98
C HIS A 239 -10.55 11.44 5.11
N LEU A 240 -11.01 10.73 4.07
CA LEU A 240 -11.03 9.26 4.00
C LEU A 240 -9.62 8.69 3.82
N ASN A 241 -8.72 9.48 3.23
CA ASN A 241 -7.43 9.03 2.70
C ASN A 241 -6.22 9.56 3.47
N ARG A 242 -6.43 9.94 4.74
CA ARG A 242 -5.35 10.32 5.66
C ARG A 242 -4.29 9.21 5.78
N ALA A 243 -3.05 9.62 6.02
CA ALA A 243 -1.89 8.77 6.24
C ALA A 243 -1.16 9.26 7.51
N PRO A 244 -1.74 8.99 8.70
CA PRO A 244 -1.15 9.44 9.95
C PRO A 244 0.14 8.67 10.27
N ARG A 245 0.90 9.17 11.24
CA ARG A 245 2.16 8.55 11.67
C ARG A 245 1.91 7.18 12.30
N TYR A 246 0.78 7.02 13.00
CA TYR A 246 0.42 5.78 13.66
C TYR A 246 -0.94 5.27 13.21
N SER A 247 -1.06 3.95 13.04
CA SER A 247 -2.25 3.28 12.51
C SER A 247 -3.52 3.54 13.33
N TYR A 248 -3.41 3.61 14.65
CA TYR A 248 -4.55 3.87 15.54
C TYR A 248 -5.19 5.25 15.35
N GLU A 249 -4.48 6.22 14.77
CA GLU A 249 -5.00 7.57 14.50
C GLU A 249 -6.01 7.60 13.35
N LEU A 250 -6.06 6.54 12.53
CA LEU A 250 -7.08 6.39 11.48
C LEU A 250 -8.47 6.19 12.07
N CYS A 251 -8.56 5.58 13.25
CA CYS A 251 -9.78 5.08 13.86
C CYS A 251 -10.29 6.08 14.90
N GLU A 252 -11.36 6.82 14.60
CA GLU A 252 -11.79 7.95 15.43
C GLU A 252 -12.14 7.57 16.88
N ALA A 253 -12.69 6.38 17.10
CA ALA A 253 -13.03 5.90 18.44
C ALA A 253 -11.77 5.73 19.32
N VAL A 254 -10.70 5.15 18.76
CA VAL A 254 -9.42 4.94 19.45
C VAL A 254 -8.67 6.27 19.64
N ALA A 255 -8.74 7.16 18.65
CA ALA A 255 -8.18 8.51 18.77
C ALA A 255 -8.84 9.31 19.91
N ARG A 256 -10.17 9.24 20.05
CA ARG A 256 -10.93 9.91 21.13
C ARG A 256 -10.60 9.33 22.51
N GLU A 257 -10.58 8.02 22.67
CA GLU A 257 -10.25 7.36 23.94
C GLU A 257 -8.83 7.72 24.41
N ARG A 258 -7.85 7.70 23.50
CA ARG A 258 -6.48 8.06 23.84
C ARG A 258 -6.32 9.55 24.16
N GLN A 259 -7.05 10.44 23.48
CA GLN A 259 -7.06 11.86 23.82
C GLN A 259 -7.66 12.08 25.23
N MET A 260 -8.69 11.33 25.61
CA MET A 260 -9.22 11.36 26.98
C MET A 260 -8.20 10.84 28.00
N LEU A 261 -7.50 9.73 27.72
CA LEU A 261 -6.47 9.17 28.61
C LEU A 261 -5.27 10.10 28.78
N LEU A 262 -4.80 10.73 27.70
CA LEU A 262 -3.70 11.70 27.73
C LEU A 262 -4.10 13.00 28.44
N GLY A 263 -5.32 13.49 28.20
CA GLY A 263 -5.86 14.66 28.93
C GLY A 263 -6.01 14.39 30.44
N ARG A 264 -6.32 13.14 30.82
CA ARG A 264 -6.41 12.73 32.23
C ARG A 264 -5.04 12.62 32.90
N ALA A 265 -4.00 12.22 32.15
CA ALA A 265 -2.62 12.17 32.64
C ALA A 265 -2.04 13.58 32.89
N ASP A 266 -2.44 14.58 32.10
CA ASP A 266 -2.03 15.97 32.29
C ASP A 266 -2.74 16.63 33.48
N SER A 267 -4.02 16.28 33.72
CA SER A 267 -4.77 16.72 34.90
C SER A 267 -4.34 16.09 36.23
N GLY A 268 -3.42 15.12 36.21
CA GLY A 268 -2.87 14.45 37.40
C GLY A 268 -1.54 15.03 37.88
N ARG A 269 -1.08 16.14 37.27
CA ARG A 269 0.21 16.77 37.55
C ARG A 269 0.01 18.21 38.06
N ASP A 270 -0.88 18.39 39.02
CA ASP A 270 -0.94 19.61 39.84
C ASP A 270 -1.14 19.26 41.32
N ASP A 271 -0.32 19.92 42.14
CA ASP A 271 -0.35 20.09 43.60
C ASP A 271 0.05 18.92 44.53
N SER A 272 1.35 18.83 44.79
CA SER A 272 1.86 18.73 46.16
C SER A 272 2.85 19.86 46.43
N GLY A 273 2.33 21.10 46.51
CA GLY A 273 2.99 22.20 47.16
C GLY A 273 3.26 21.87 48.63
N LEU A 274 4.46 21.37 48.93
CA LEU A 274 5.02 21.41 50.28
C LEU A 274 5.26 22.88 50.63
N ALA A 275 4.49 23.39 51.58
CA ALA A 275 4.78 24.64 52.26
C ALA A 275 6.11 24.49 53.03
N ASP A 276 7.09 25.34 52.71
CA ASP A 276 8.31 25.54 53.49
C ASP A 276 8.16 26.83 54.30
N PRO A 277 8.07 26.78 55.64
CA PRO A 277 7.99 27.96 56.46
C PRO A 277 9.26 28.12 57.31
N ASP A 278 10.42 28.37 56.71
CA ASP A 278 11.50 29.03 57.45
C ASP A 278 12.62 29.60 56.56
N ARG A 279 12.73 30.93 56.50
CA ARG A 279 13.98 31.67 56.78
C ARG A 279 13.86 33.15 56.40
N GLY A 280 14.03 33.98 57.42
CA GLY A 280 14.20 35.41 57.29
C GLY A 280 15.62 35.86 56.93
N HIS A 281 15.64 37.11 56.46
CA HIS A 281 16.63 38.17 56.67
C HIS A 281 18.04 38.15 56.04
N SER A 282 18.41 39.37 55.63
CA SER A 282 19.68 39.90 55.11
C SER A 282 19.96 39.57 53.62
N GLY A 283 20.21 40.52 52.72
CA GLY A 283 20.66 41.90 52.85
C GLY A 283 22.07 42.00 52.26
N ARG A 284 22.20 42.45 51.01
CA ARG A 284 23.28 43.33 50.49
C ARG A 284 23.23 43.47 48.98
N ASP A 285 23.56 44.70 48.58
CA ASP A 285 23.80 45.21 47.23
C ASP A 285 24.85 44.41 46.44
N HIS A 286 24.73 44.40 45.11
CA HIS A 286 25.72 45.03 44.24
C HIS A 286 25.28 45.11 42.77
N SER A 287 25.67 46.24 42.18
CA SER A 287 25.48 46.73 40.83
C SER A 287 26.26 45.94 39.76
N GLY A 288 25.78 45.96 38.52
CA GLY A 288 26.65 45.97 37.33
C GLY A 288 26.24 45.04 36.17
N PRO A 289 26.58 45.38 34.91
CA PRO A 289 25.66 45.20 33.78
C PRO A 289 26.19 44.32 32.62
N ASP A 290 25.28 44.07 31.67
CA ASP A 290 25.47 43.88 30.22
C ASP A 290 26.36 42.73 29.69
N HIS A 291 25.79 41.91 28.78
CA HIS A 291 26.34 41.69 27.44
C HIS A 291 25.58 40.60 26.65
N SER A 292 25.03 41.04 25.52
CA SER A 292 25.01 40.39 24.19
C SER A 292 25.60 38.97 24.04
N GLY A 293 24.86 38.09 23.35
CA GLY A 293 25.41 36.83 22.84
C GLY A 293 24.49 36.13 21.83
N ARG A 294 24.61 36.53 20.57
CA ARG A 294 24.09 35.84 19.38
C ARG A 294 24.93 34.59 19.12
N ALA A 295 24.32 33.44 18.84
CA ALA A 295 25.01 32.32 18.18
C ALA A 295 24.03 31.48 17.36
N ASP A 296 24.20 31.56 16.05
CA ASP A 296 23.74 30.61 15.04
C ASP A 296 24.36 29.21 15.29
N ILE A 297 23.59 28.13 15.13
CA ILE A 297 24.14 26.84 14.68
C ILE A 297 23.16 26.19 13.70
N ALA A 298 23.73 25.85 12.55
CA ALA A 298 23.13 25.19 11.42
C ALA A 298 23.08 23.65 11.57
N ASP A 299 22.20 23.05 10.76
CA ASP A 299 22.42 21.82 9.98
C ASP A 299 22.58 20.48 10.72
N ARG A 300 21.67 19.52 10.45
CA ARG A 300 22.00 18.30 9.69
C ARG A 300 20.84 17.30 9.61
N ASP A 301 20.54 16.94 8.36
CA ASP A 301 19.87 15.73 7.88
C ASP A 301 20.74 14.47 8.20
N PRO A 302 20.13 13.34 8.58
CA PRO A 302 20.75 12.05 8.31
C PRO A 302 19.79 11.10 7.55
N ARG A 303 20.15 10.84 6.29
CA ARG A 303 19.91 9.55 5.64
C ARG A 303 21.09 8.63 5.96
N GLU A 304 20.80 7.52 6.62
CA GLU A 304 21.40 6.20 6.40
C GLU A 304 20.28 5.16 6.48
#